data_AF-A0A9D7QD97-F1
#
_entry.id   AF-A0A9D7QD97-F1
#
_cell.length_a   1.000
_cell.length_b   1.000
_cell.length_c   1.000
_cell.angle_alpha   90.00
_cell.angle_beta   90.00
_cell.angle_gamma   90.00
#
_symmetry.space_group_name_H-M   'P 1'
#
loop_
_entity.id
_entity.type
_entity.pdbx_description
1 polymer ?
#
loop_
_entity_poly.entity_id
_entity_poly.type
_entity_poly.pdbx_seq_one_letter_code
_entity_poly.pdbx_strand_id
1 'polypeptide(L)' 'MEKPTKKELMQQIVACVGPNEAIRLVSDAYSAEVLATRIGRIEEGSHNFIKQARAPLDLMQMALERVHSICELAKP' A
#
# COMPACT_ATOMS: atom_id res chain seq x y z
N MET A 1 -17.96 8.05 6.26
CA MET A 1 -16.81 8.73 5.62
C MET A 1 -16.51 7.99 4.34
N GLU A 2 -16.51 8.68 3.20
CA GLU A 2 -16.04 8.12 1.95
C GLU A 2 -14.54 7.79 2.07
N LYS A 3 -14.11 6.66 1.49
CA LYS A 3 -12.68 6.33 1.44
C LYS A 3 -12.00 7.29 0.47
N PRO A 4 -10.88 7.94 0.84
CA PRO A 4 -10.18 8.82 -0.07
C PRO A 4 -9.67 8.04 -1.28
N THR A 5 -9.80 8.66 -2.45
CA THR A 5 -9.30 8.13 -3.71
C THR A 5 -7.77 8.11 -3.71
N LYS A 6 -7.18 7.29 -4.58
CA LYS A 6 -5.70 7.24 -4.76
C LYS A 6 -5.09 8.60 -5.06
N LYS A 7 -5.81 9.43 -5.83
CA LYS A 7 -5.37 10.78 -6.19
C LYS A 7 -5.32 11.67 -4.95
N GLU A 8 -6.37 11.64 -4.13
CA GLU A 8 -6.44 12.43 -2.89
C GLU A 8 -5.37 12.00 -1.89
N LEU A 9 -5.18 10.68 -1.70
CA LEU A 9 -4.11 10.14 -0.86
C LEU A 9 -2.73 10.61 -1.34
N MET A 10 -2.45 10.51 -2.63
CA MET A 10 -1.17 10.96 -3.18
C MET A 10 -0.98 12.47 -2.97
N GLN A 11 -2.02 13.29 -3.19
CA GLN A 11 -1.95 14.74 -2.94
C GLN A 11 -1.65 15.06 -1.48
N GLN A 12 -2.25 14.35 -0.54
CA GLN A 12 -2.01 14.52 0.90
C GLN A 12 -0.58 14.11 1.30
N ILE A 13 -0.08 13.00 0.75
CA ILE A 13 1.32 12.57 0.97
C ILE A 13 2.29 13.60 0.40
N VAL A 14 2.07 14.07 -0.83
CA VAL A 14 2.89 15.13 -1.46
C VAL A 14 2.91 16.40 -0.62
N ALA A 15 1.76 16.79 -0.05
CA ALA A 15 1.69 17.94 0.84
C ALA A 15 2.47 17.75 2.15
N CYS A 16 2.61 16.51 2.62
CA CYS A 16 3.34 16.19 3.86
C CYS A 16 4.86 16.12 3.66
N VAL A 17 5.34 15.48 2.59
CA VAL A 17 6.78 15.16 2.42
C VAL A 17 7.43 15.78 1.18
N GLY A 18 6.64 16.42 0.32
CA GLY A 18 7.09 16.92 -0.98
C GLY A 18 7.03 15.85 -2.09
N PRO A 19 7.05 16.26 -3.37
CA PRO A 19 6.74 15.38 -4.49
C PRO A 19 7.76 14.26 -4.71
N ASN A 20 9.06 14.55 -4.60
CA ASN A 20 10.11 13.56 -4.84
C ASN A 20 10.08 12.46 -3.77
N GLU A 21 9.95 12.86 -2.51
CA GLU A 21 9.91 11.94 -1.38
C GLU A 21 8.62 11.13 -1.36
N ALA A 22 7.49 11.74 -1.73
CA ALA A 22 6.22 11.04 -1.89
C ALA A 22 6.32 9.89 -2.91
N ILE A 23 6.92 10.15 -4.08
CA ILE A 23 7.12 9.11 -5.10
C ILE A 23 7.99 7.98 -4.56
N ARG A 24 9.09 8.31 -3.87
CA ARG A 24 10.01 7.33 -3.29
C ARG A 24 9.29 6.45 -2.26
N LEU A 25 8.66 7.06 -1.26
CA LEU A 25 7.98 6.33 -0.18
C LEU A 25 6.84 5.45 -0.69
N VAL A 26 6.02 5.95 -1.62
CA VAL A 26 4.92 5.17 -2.19
C VAL A 26 5.44 4.02 -3.06
N SER A 27 6.53 4.22 -3.81
CA SER A 27 7.15 3.16 -4.61
C SER A 27 7.76 2.06 -3.74
N ASP A 28 8.42 2.44 -2.66
CA ASP A 28 9.00 1.52 -1.67
C ASP A 28 7.88 0.72 -0.98
N ALA A 29 6.82 1.39 -0.53
CA ALA A 29 5.65 0.74 0.08
C ALA A 29 4.95 -0.22 -0.88
N TYR A 30 4.72 0.17 -2.13
CA TYR A 30 4.12 -0.69 -3.14
C TYR A 30 4.97 -1.94 -3.42
N SER A 31 6.29 -1.78 -3.51
CA SER A 31 7.21 -2.90 -3.68
C SER A 31 7.13 -3.87 -2.49
N ALA A 32 7.03 -3.34 -1.27
CA ALA A 32 6.81 -4.13 -0.07
C ALA A 32 5.46 -4.88 -0.10
N GLU A 33 4.36 -4.27 -0.54
CA GLU A 33 3.07 -4.97 -0.69
C GLU A 33 3.14 -6.13 -1.68
N VAL A 34 3.81 -5.91 -2.82
CA VAL A 34 4.02 -6.95 -3.84
C VAL A 34 4.81 -8.12 -3.26
N LEU A 35 5.89 -7.83 -2.52
CA LEU A 35 6.72 -8.86 -1.89
C LEU A 35 5.94 -9.61 -0.80
N ALA A 36 5.26 -8.90 0.10
CA ALA A 36 4.46 -9.50 1.17
C ALA A 36 3.35 -10.41 0.61
N THR A 37 2.67 -9.96 -0.45
CA THR A 37 1.65 -10.77 -1.13
C THR A 37 2.24 -12.03 -1.75
N ARG A 38 3.44 -11.96 -2.34
CA ARG A 38 4.12 -13.12 -2.92
C ARG A 38 4.60 -14.10 -1.85
N ILE A 39 5.17 -13.60 -0.76
CA ILE A 39 5.60 -14.42 0.38
C ILE A 39 4.40 -15.16 0.98
N GLY A 40 3.30 -14.45 1.26
CA GLY A 40 2.09 -15.07 1.78
C GLY A 40 1.54 -16.18 0.87
N ARG A 41 1.61 -16.00 -0.46
CA ARG A 41 1.24 -17.07 -1.42
C ARG A 41 2.17 -18.28 -1.39
N ILE A 42 3.47 -18.06 -1.18
CA ILE A 42 4.44 -19.17 -1.06
C ILE A 42 4.19 -19.94 0.23
N GLU A 43 3.93 -19.25 1.34
CA GLU A 43 3.59 -19.85 2.63
C GLU A 43 2.26 -20.64 2.57
N GLU A 44 1.21 -20.05 2.01
CA GLU A 44 -0.10 -20.69 1.82
C GLU A 44 -0.07 -21.84 0.81
N GLY A 45 0.78 -21.75 -0.21
CA GLY A 45 1.00 -22.79 -1.22
C GLY A 45 1.54 -24.10 -0.65
N SER A 46 2.10 -24.08 0.57
CA SER A 46 2.49 -25.28 1.31
C SER A 46 1.32 -26.00 1.98
N HIS A 47 0.15 -25.34 2.15
CA HIS A 47 -0.93 -25.85 2.97
C HIS A 47 -2.29 -26.09 2.29
N ASN A 48 -2.68 -25.44 1.18
CA ASN A 48 -3.91 -25.81 0.43
C ASN A 48 -3.95 -25.18 -0.98
N PHE A 49 -3.67 -25.97 -2.03
CA PHE A 49 -3.47 -25.47 -3.41
C PHE A 49 -4.74 -25.06 -4.18
N ILE A 50 -5.95 -25.32 -3.65
CA ILE A 50 -7.19 -25.07 -4.40
C ILE A 50 -8.25 -24.58 -3.41
N LYS A 51 -8.56 -23.27 -3.37
CA LYS A 51 -9.95 -22.76 -3.24
C LYS A 51 -10.18 -21.26 -3.06
N GLN A 52 -9.19 -20.39 -2.94
CA GLN A 52 -9.50 -18.96 -2.74
C GLN A 52 -8.67 -18.06 -3.64
N ALA A 53 -9.10 -17.92 -4.90
CA ALA A 53 -8.79 -16.73 -5.68
C ALA A 53 -9.48 -15.53 -4.99
N ARG A 54 -8.90 -15.03 -3.90
CA ARG A 54 -9.28 -13.74 -3.32
C ARG A 54 -9.16 -12.69 -4.43
N ALA A 55 -10.13 -11.78 -4.48
CA ALA A 55 -10.10 -10.67 -5.42
C ALA A 55 -8.71 -10.01 -5.40
N PRO A 56 -8.19 -9.55 -6.56
CA PRO A 56 -6.89 -8.90 -6.60
C PRO A 56 -6.86 -7.76 -5.58
N LEU A 57 -6.00 -7.89 -4.56
CA LEU A 57 -5.77 -6.81 -3.62
C LEU A 57 -5.26 -5.60 -4.40
N ASP A 58 -5.88 -4.44 -4.18
CA ASP A 58 -5.40 -3.19 -4.76
C ASP A 58 -4.18 -2.71 -3.99
N LEU A 59 -3.02 -3.28 -4.33
CA LEU A 59 -1.76 -3.05 -3.63
C LEU A 59 -1.35 -1.57 -3.64
N MET A 60 -1.75 -0.83 -4.67
CA MET A 60 -1.48 0.61 -4.74
C MET A 60 -2.32 1.37 -3.72
N GLN A 61 -3.61 1.03 -3.58
CA GLN A 61 -4.45 1.62 -2.54
C GLN A 61 -3.86 1.35 -1.14
N MET A 62 -3.42 0.12 -0.87
CA MET A 62 -2.81 -0.24 0.42
C MET A 62 -1.51 0.52 0.69
N ALA A 63 -0.63 0.62 -0.30
CA ALA A 63 0.63 1.37 -0.18
C ALA A 63 0.38 2.85 0.14
N LEU A 64 -0.57 3.48 -0.58
CA LEU A 64 -0.97 4.87 -0.35
C LEU A 64 -1.56 5.07 1.05
N GLU A 65 -2.45 4.19 1.49
CA GLU A 65 -3.03 4.25 2.84
C GLU A 65 -1.97 4.11 3.95
N ARG A 66 -0.97 3.24 3.76
CA ARG A 66 0.13 3.07 4.72
C ARG A 66 1.02 4.30 4.80
N VAL A 67 1.48 4.83 3.68
CA VAL A 67 2.32 6.03 3.65
C VAL A 67 1.55 7.23 4.22
N HIS A 68 0.29 7.39 3.83
CA HIS A 68 -0.59 8.42 4.38
C HIS A 68 -0.74 8.29 5.91
N SER A 69 -0.96 7.09 6.43
CA SER A 69 -1.07 6.85 7.88
C SER A 69 0.18 7.28 8.64
N ILE A 70 1.38 7.03 8.09
CA ILE A 70 2.63 7.50 8.68
C ILE A 70 2.75 9.03 8.62
N CYS A 71 2.33 9.65 7.51
CA CYS A 71 2.29 11.10 7.39
C CYS A 71 1.39 11.72 8.48
N GLU A 72 0.22 11.14 8.76
CA GLU A 72 -0.66 11.59 9.84
C GLU A 72 -0.02 11.44 11.23
N LEU A 73 0.70 10.35 11.48
CA LEU A 73 1.40 10.13 12.77
C LEU A 73 2.59 11.07 12.98
N ALA A 74 3.21 11.54 11.91
CA ALA A 74 4.37 12.42 11.95
C ALA A 74 4.01 13.91 12.03
N LYS A 75 2.72 14.27 11.96
CA LYS A 75 2.28 15.66 12.13
C LYS A 75 2.52 16.11 13.58
N PRO A 76 3.08 17.31 13.80
CA PRO A 76 3.28 17.88 15.14
C PRO A 76 1.97 18.24 15.83
#